data_AF-A0A953BNL0-F1
#
_entry.id   AF-A0A953BNL0-F1
#
_cell.length_a   1.000
_cell.length_b   1.000
_cell.length_c   1.000
_cell.angle_alpha   90.00
_cell.angle_beta   90.00
_cell.angle_gamma   90.00
#
_symmetry.space_group_name_H-M   'P 1'
#
loop_
_entity.id
_entity.type
_entity.pdbx_description
1 polymer ?
#
loop_
_entity_poly.entity_id
_entity_poly.type
_entity_poly.pdbx_seq_one_letter_code
_entity_poly.pdbx_strand_id
1 'polypeptide(L)'
;MRSISIVVAVFSAAAMVACGFAMASRIAAYHKANPREVFAFQRIDYPSFEIHGREVEFTDETQDGIAYLNVRYGDRRLRLLVTIPGNAELPGLLPHEQWLRVLMFASAVGRSIDQVHDDLRSRRVEPRMVVVTRTPRPGEPQAYAGRMNPKAWTFDFHEFMPGGEIEHQKLRFPTTRQHQPDKEGELRENTWQYQAALSVIPTGISPKPKFSDDGLRASGWTLPATTGATLIMLGAICVGAISGRRAASSRVPTTTSRAD
;
A
#
# COMPACT_ATOMS: atom_id res chain seq x y z
N MET A 1 -50.95 13.18 -9.70
CA MET A 1 -49.71 13.19 -8.90
C MET A 1 -49.08 11.81 -8.77
N ARG A 2 -49.80 10.75 -8.38
CA ARG A 2 -49.24 9.39 -8.20
C ARG A 2 -48.56 8.82 -9.46
N SER A 3 -49.14 8.99 -10.65
CA SER A 3 -48.53 8.53 -11.91
C SER A 3 -47.22 9.24 -12.22
N ILE A 4 -47.12 10.55 -11.92
CA ILE A 4 -45.90 11.35 -12.09
C ILE A 4 -44.81 10.84 -11.14
N SER A 5 -45.15 10.56 -9.87
CA SER A 5 -44.21 10.02 -8.89
C SER A 5 -43.65 8.64 -9.30
N ILE A 6 -44.48 7.78 -9.90
CA ILE A 6 -44.04 6.47 -10.41
C ILE A 6 -43.08 6.64 -11.59
N VAL A 7 -43.42 7.50 -12.56
CA VAL A 7 -42.54 7.79 -13.71
C VAL A 7 -41.19 8.33 -13.24
N VAL A 8 -41.19 9.28 -12.31
CA VAL A 8 -39.95 9.82 -11.73
C VAL A 8 -39.16 8.73 -11.02
N ALA A 9 -39.79 7.88 -10.21
CA ALA A 9 -39.11 6.79 -9.52
C ALA A 9 -38.47 5.79 -10.49
N VAL A 10 -39.17 5.40 -11.56
CA VAL A 10 -38.64 4.48 -12.59
C VAL A 10 -37.47 5.12 -13.33
N PHE A 11 -37.58 6.39 -13.71
CA PHE A 11 -36.50 7.11 -14.40
C PHE A 11 -35.27 7.28 -13.51
N SER A 12 -35.47 7.61 -12.22
CA SER A 12 -34.38 7.69 -11.25
C SER A 12 -33.73 6.34 -10.97
N ALA A 13 -34.50 5.24 -10.94
CA ALA A 13 -33.94 3.90 -10.82
C ALA A 13 -33.08 3.52 -12.03
N ALA A 14 -33.56 3.79 -13.25
CA ALA A 14 -32.78 3.56 -14.46
C ALA A 14 -31.49 4.42 -14.48
N ALA A 15 -31.58 5.69 -14.09
CA ALA A 15 -30.43 6.58 -13.97
C ALA A 15 -29.43 6.09 -12.90
N MET A 16 -29.90 5.60 -11.76
CA MET A 16 -29.08 5.02 -10.69
C MET A 16 -28.31 3.79 -11.19
N VAL A 17 -28.99 2.86 -11.88
CA VAL A 17 -28.36 1.66 -12.44
C VAL A 17 -27.30 2.04 -13.50
N ALA A 18 -27.64 2.95 -14.41
CA ALA A 18 -26.70 3.42 -15.43
C ALA A 18 -25.47 4.12 -14.84
N CYS A 19 -25.66 5.01 -13.86
CA CYS A 19 -24.55 5.70 -13.19
C CYS A 19 -23.71 4.74 -12.34
N GLY A 20 -24.34 3.77 -11.67
CA GLY A 20 -23.65 2.73 -10.92
C GLY A 20 -22.80 1.84 -11.82
N PHE A 21 -23.32 1.42 -12.99
CA PHE A 21 -22.55 0.66 -13.96
C PHE A 21 -21.39 1.47 -14.55
N ALA A 22 -21.60 2.75 -14.86
CA ALA A 22 -20.55 3.65 -15.32
C ALA A 22 -19.48 3.91 -14.24
N MET A 23 -19.87 3.97 -12.96
CA MET A 23 -18.95 4.04 -11.83
C MET A 23 -18.11 2.78 -11.71
N ALA A 24 -18.75 1.60 -11.72
CA ALA A 24 -18.06 0.32 -11.62
C ALA A 24 -17.08 0.10 -12.78
N SER A 25 -17.46 0.43 -14.02
CA SER A 25 -16.59 0.29 -15.18
C SER A 25 -15.38 1.22 -15.13
N ARG A 26 -15.54 2.46 -14.65
CA ARG A 26 -14.43 3.39 -14.42
C ARG A 26 -13.46 2.90 -13.35
N ILE A 27 -13.99 2.40 -12.23
CA ILE A 27 -13.17 1.81 -11.15
C ILE A 27 -12.41 0.58 -11.66
N ALA A 28 -13.08 -0.30 -12.40
CA ALA A 28 -12.45 -1.47 -13.00
C ALA A 28 -11.35 -1.10 -14.01
N ALA A 29 -11.62 -0.14 -14.90
CA ALA A 29 -10.64 0.38 -15.84
C ALA A 29 -9.44 1.00 -15.12
N TYR A 30 -9.69 1.73 -14.01
CA TYR A 30 -8.64 2.31 -13.19
C TYR A 30 -7.74 1.25 -12.54
N HIS A 31 -8.32 0.22 -11.91
CA HIS A 31 -7.54 -0.87 -11.32
C HIS A 31 -6.78 -1.70 -12.36
N LYS A 32 -7.35 -1.84 -13.57
CA LYS A 32 -6.67 -2.49 -14.70
C LYS A 32 -5.48 -1.66 -15.20
N ALA A 33 -5.62 -0.33 -15.24
CA ALA A 33 -4.57 0.59 -15.66
C ALA A 33 -3.50 0.82 -14.57
N ASN A 34 -3.86 0.64 -13.30
CA ASN A 34 -3.00 0.86 -12.13
C ASN A 34 -2.99 -0.39 -11.25
N PRO A 35 -2.37 -1.50 -11.72
CA PRO A 35 -2.27 -2.70 -10.91
C PRO A 35 -1.48 -2.42 -9.63
N ARG A 36 -1.98 -2.92 -8.50
CA ARG A 36 -1.23 -2.86 -7.24
C ARG A 36 -0.14 -3.92 -7.27
N GLU A 37 1.10 -3.49 -7.15
CA GLU A 37 2.23 -4.37 -6.94
C GLU A 37 2.32 -4.71 -5.46
N VAL A 38 2.01 -5.96 -5.13
CA VAL A 38 2.16 -6.51 -3.79
C VAL A 38 3.34 -7.46 -3.80
N PHE A 39 4.22 -7.37 -2.81
CA PHE A 39 5.37 -8.25 -2.68
C PHE A 39 5.31 -8.97 -1.34
N ALA A 40 5.69 -10.25 -1.34
CA ALA A 40 5.92 -11.01 -0.12
C ALA A 40 7.41 -10.98 0.21
N PHE A 41 7.75 -10.76 1.47
CA PHE A 41 9.13 -10.64 1.93
C PHE A 41 9.40 -11.67 3.03
N GLN A 42 10.47 -12.42 2.87
CA GLN A 42 11.05 -13.28 3.89
C GLN A 42 12.36 -12.65 4.38
N ARG A 43 12.45 -12.43 5.69
CA ARG A 43 13.66 -11.93 6.35
C ARG A 43 14.70 -13.04 6.44
N ILE A 44 15.95 -12.70 6.17
CA ILE A 44 17.11 -13.58 6.36
C ILE A 44 17.96 -12.99 7.48
N ASP A 45 18.16 -13.78 8.54
CA ASP A 45 18.91 -13.35 9.75
C ASP A 45 20.23 -14.09 9.94
N TYR A 46 20.54 -15.04 9.05
CA TYR A 46 21.76 -15.81 9.08
C TYR A 46 22.90 -15.07 8.36
N PRO A 47 24.13 -15.15 8.86
CA PRO A 47 25.28 -14.44 8.28
C PRO A 47 25.79 -15.11 7.01
N SER A 48 25.39 -16.33 6.71
CA SER A 48 25.75 -17.01 5.46
C SER A 48 24.59 -17.86 4.93
N PHE A 49 24.46 -17.88 3.60
CA PHE A 49 23.46 -18.66 2.87
C PHE A 49 23.79 -18.66 1.38
N GLU A 50 22.98 -19.35 0.57
CA GLU A 50 23.14 -19.40 -0.89
C GLU A 50 21.92 -18.78 -1.59
N ILE A 51 22.17 -17.95 -2.60
CA ILE A 51 21.16 -17.40 -3.50
C ILE A 51 21.70 -17.41 -4.93
N HIS A 52 20.87 -17.75 -5.91
CA HIS A 52 21.27 -17.86 -7.33
C HIS A 52 22.50 -18.76 -7.57
N GLY A 53 22.67 -19.83 -6.78
CA GLY A 53 23.83 -20.72 -6.86
C GLY A 53 25.15 -20.08 -6.38
N ARG A 54 25.08 -18.97 -5.65
CA ARG A 54 26.23 -18.21 -5.15
C ARG A 54 26.13 -18.06 -3.65
N GLU A 55 27.26 -18.23 -2.99
CA GLU A 55 27.37 -18.00 -1.57
C GLU A 55 27.31 -16.50 -1.26
N VAL A 56 26.53 -16.17 -0.24
CA VAL A 56 26.50 -14.87 0.40
C VAL A 56 27.04 -15.02 1.81
N GLU A 57 27.92 -14.11 2.21
CA GLU A 57 28.50 -14.08 3.54
C GLU A 57 28.56 -12.65 4.07
N PHE A 58 28.23 -12.49 5.35
CA PHE A 58 28.28 -11.25 6.10
C PHE A 58 29.32 -11.36 7.20
N THR A 59 30.22 -10.37 7.29
CA THR A 59 31.30 -10.37 8.28
C THR A 59 31.49 -8.99 8.86
N ASP A 60 31.48 -8.89 10.18
CA ASP A 60 31.84 -7.66 10.87
C ASP A 60 33.33 -7.36 10.77
N GLU A 61 33.65 -6.11 10.52
CA GLU A 61 35.02 -5.59 10.50
C GLU A 61 35.05 -4.26 11.23
N THR A 62 36.07 -4.05 12.07
CA THR A 62 36.35 -2.73 12.64
C THR A 62 37.69 -2.25 12.11
N GLN A 63 37.68 -1.09 11.45
CA GLN A 63 38.89 -0.44 10.93
C GLN A 63 38.95 0.98 11.51
N ASP A 64 40.06 1.33 12.16
CA ASP A 64 40.30 2.66 12.73
C ASP A 64 39.18 3.13 13.68
N GLY A 65 38.58 2.18 14.41
CA GLY A 65 37.45 2.44 15.32
C GLY A 65 36.09 2.63 14.63
N ILE A 66 36.03 2.49 13.31
CA ILE A 66 34.80 2.54 12.51
C ILE A 66 34.35 1.10 12.21
N ALA A 67 33.11 0.78 12.57
CA ALA A 67 32.51 -0.52 12.33
C ALA A 67 31.89 -0.60 10.93
N TYR A 68 32.17 -1.70 10.23
CA TYR A 68 31.68 -2.04 8.91
C TYR A 68 31.08 -3.45 8.91
N LEU A 69 30.04 -3.64 8.11
CA LEU A 69 29.54 -4.95 7.73
C LEU A 69 29.96 -5.24 6.29
N ASN A 70 30.88 -6.18 6.12
CA ASN A 70 31.31 -6.64 4.81
C ASN A 70 30.36 -7.71 4.30
N VAL A 71 29.97 -7.58 3.04
CA VAL A 71 29.07 -8.51 2.35
C VAL A 71 29.79 -9.07 1.15
N ARG A 72 29.92 -10.38 1.08
CA ARG A 72 30.44 -11.12 -0.07
C ARG A 72 29.27 -11.76 -0.81
N TYR A 73 29.26 -11.66 -2.14
CA TYR A 73 28.31 -12.34 -3.02
C TYR A 73 29.07 -12.94 -4.20
N GLY A 74 29.37 -14.24 -4.13
CA GLY A 74 30.37 -14.85 -5.01
C GLY A 74 31.72 -14.12 -4.90
N ASP A 75 32.16 -13.53 -6.01
CA ASP A 75 33.43 -12.77 -6.09
C ASP A 75 33.26 -11.28 -5.77
N ARG A 76 32.02 -10.78 -5.69
CA ARG A 76 31.75 -9.37 -5.40
C ARG A 76 31.79 -9.12 -3.90
N ARG A 77 32.26 -7.92 -3.54
CA ARG A 77 32.30 -7.44 -2.16
C ARG A 77 31.62 -6.08 -2.07
N LEU A 78 30.84 -5.90 -1.04
CA LEU A 78 30.18 -4.66 -0.67
C LEU A 78 30.55 -4.37 0.79
N ARG A 79 30.91 -3.11 1.06
CA ARG A 79 31.28 -2.67 2.41
C ARG A 79 30.25 -1.68 2.91
N LEU A 80 29.53 -2.05 3.96
CA LEU A 80 28.46 -1.23 4.53
C LEU A 80 28.95 -0.60 5.84
N LEU A 81 28.79 0.72 5.98
CA LEU A 81 29.07 1.39 7.24
C LEU A 81 28.00 1.03 8.27
N VAL A 82 28.41 0.59 9.46
CA VAL A 82 27.47 0.37 10.57
C VAL A 82 27.00 1.72 11.08
N THR A 83 25.77 2.09 10.70
CA THR A 83 25.21 3.39 11.05
C THR A 83 24.54 3.41 12.40
N ILE A 84 24.16 2.27 12.99
CA ILE A 84 23.60 2.20 14.34
C ILE A 84 24.20 0.96 15.00
N PRO A 85 25.08 1.11 16.00
CA PRO A 85 25.62 -0.02 16.74
C PRO A 85 24.50 -0.76 17.48
N GLY A 86 24.41 -2.07 17.28
CA GLY A 86 23.54 -2.94 18.07
C GLY A 86 24.31 -3.72 19.13
N ASN A 87 23.63 -4.67 19.76
CA ASN A 87 24.29 -5.59 20.69
C ASN A 87 25.01 -6.70 19.90
N ALA A 88 26.35 -6.71 19.95
CA ALA A 88 27.20 -7.70 19.28
C ALA A 88 27.04 -9.13 19.83
N GLU A 89 26.43 -9.31 21.00
CA GLU A 89 26.14 -10.63 21.56
C GLU A 89 24.93 -11.32 20.88
N LEU A 90 24.15 -10.58 20.08
CA LEU A 90 23.01 -11.15 19.38
C LEU A 90 23.47 -11.99 18.18
N PRO A 91 22.79 -13.11 17.89
CA PRO A 91 23.21 -14.02 16.82
C PRO A 91 22.96 -13.45 15.41
N GLY A 92 23.82 -13.84 14.47
CA GLY A 92 23.66 -13.58 13.05
C GLY A 92 23.60 -12.09 12.73
N LEU A 93 22.56 -11.68 12.00
CA LEU A 93 22.39 -10.30 11.55
C LEU A 93 21.54 -9.44 12.50
N LEU A 94 21.09 -9.99 13.64
CA LEU A 94 20.32 -9.26 14.63
C LEU A 94 21.03 -8.01 15.19
N PRO A 95 22.37 -7.96 15.38
CA PRO A 95 23.05 -6.73 15.78
C PRO A 95 22.81 -5.54 14.84
N HIS A 96 22.48 -5.78 13.58
CA HIS A 96 22.29 -4.72 12.58
C HIS A 96 20.82 -4.35 12.36
N GLU A 97 19.89 -4.97 13.10
CA GLU A 97 18.49 -4.91 12.75
C GLU A 97 17.83 -3.52 12.91
N GLN A 98 18.49 -2.58 13.58
CA GLN A 98 17.94 -1.23 13.72
C GLN A 98 18.11 -0.37 12.46
N TRP A 99 19.03 -0.76 11.57
CA TRP A 99 19.38 0.01 10.38
C TRP A 99 19.47 -0.83 9.10
N LEU A 100 19.53 -2.16 9.18
CA LEU A 100 19.69 -3.06 8.05
C LEU A 100 18.66 -4.20 8.06
N ARG A 101 18.17 -4.57 6.88
CA ARG A 101 17.39 -5.79 6.64
C ARG A 101 17.92 -6.51 5.41
N VAL A 102 18.01 -7.82 5.51
CA VAL A 102 18.26 -8.70 4.36
C VAL A 102 16.95 -9.41 4.02
N LEU A 103 16.48 -9.17 2.79
CA LEU A 103 15.14 -9.59 2.38
C LEU A 103 15.21 -10.44 1.11
N MET A 104 14.59 -11.60 1.17
CA MET A 104 14.23 -12.38 0.00
C MET A 104 12.78 -12.09 -0.35
N PHE A 105 12.45 -11.88 -1.62
CA PHE A 105 11.12 -11.43 -2.01
C PHE A 105 10.69 -11.86 -3.41
N ALA A 106 9.38 -11.88 -3.62
CA ALA A 106 8.75 -12.14 -4.91
C ALA A 106 7.41 -11.39 -5.03
N SER A 107 6.96 -11.19 -6.27
CA SER A 107 5.64 -10.60 -6.54
C SER A 107 4.52 -11.53 -6.06
N ALA A 108 3.61 -10.97 -5.27
CA ALA A 108 2.40 -11.61 -4.77
C ALA A 108 1.14 -11.25 -5.56
N VAL A 109 1.28 -10.59 -6.71
CA VAL A 109 0.14 -10.26 -7.57
C VAL A 109 -0.60 -11.54 -7.98
N GLY A 110 -1.90 -11.59 -7.70
CA GLY A 110 -2.76 -12.73 -8.01
C GLY A 110 -2.58 -13.95 -7.09
N ARG A 111 -1.81 -13.84 -6.00
CA ARG A 111 -1.57 -14.92 -5.03
C ARG A 111 -1.79 -14.43 -3.60
N SER A 112 -2.07 -15.36 -2.69
CA SER A 112 -2.01 -15.04 -1.26
C SER A 112 -0.55 -14.94 -0.79
N ILE A 113 -0.31 -14.17 0.27
CA ILE A 113 1.03 -14.01 0.85
C ILE A 113 1.59 -15.37 1.30
N ASP A 114 0.74 -16.21 1.91
CA ASP A 114 1.15 -17.54 2.39
C ASP A 114 1.61 -18.45 1.23
N GLN A 115 0.89 -18.44 0.11
CA GLN A 115 1.30 -19.17 -1.09
C GLN A 115 2.67 -18.69 -1.60
N VAL A 116 2.93 -17.38 -1.60
CA VAL A 116 4.22 -16.85 -2.08
C VAL A 116 5.35 -17.18 -1.11
N HIS A 117 5.10 -17.17 0.20
CA HIS A 117 6.09 -17.64 1.18
C HIS A 117 6.42 -19.12 0.96
N ASP A 118 5.42 -19.95 0.73
CA ASP A 118 5.66 -21.36 0.41
C ASP A 118 6.39 -21.54 -0.92
N ASP A 119 6.07 -20.75 -1.93
CA ASP A 119 6.77 -20.75 -3.22
C ASP A 119 8.23 -20.31 -3.09
N LEU A 120 8.52 -19.30 -2.27
CA LEU A 120 9.88 -18.84 -1.96
C LEU A 120 10.67 -19.94 -1.23
N ARG A 121 10.09 -20.54 -0.18
CA ARG A 121 10.73 -21.63 0.58
C ARG A 121 11.00 -22.86 -0.27
N SER A 122 10.05 -23.22 -1.13
CA SER A 122 10.16 -24.39 -2.02
C SER A 122 10.88 -24.10 -3.35
N ARG A 123 11.38 -22.87 -3.54
CA ARG A 123 12.05 -22.42 -4.77
C ARG A 123 11.21 -22.64 -6.04
N ARG A 124 9.87 -22.54 -5.94
CA ARG A 124 8.95 -22.59 -7.09
C ARG A 124 8.90 -21.27 -7.88
N VAL A 125 9.40 -20.20 -7.28
CA VAL A 125 9.65 -18.92 -7.95
C VAL A 125 11.11 -18.56 -7.80
N GLU A 126 11.67 -17.86 -8.80
CA GLU A 126 13.01 -17.30 -8.67
C GLU A 126 12.98 -16.20 -7.59
N PRO A 127 13.69 -16.39 -6.47
CA PRO A 127 13.70 -15.41 -5.39
C PRO A 127 14.53 -14.20 -5.79
N ARG A 128 14.03 -12.99 -5.56
CA ARG A 128 14.87 -11.78 -5.60
C ARG A 128 15.41 -11.52 -4.21
N MET A 129 16.59 -10.89 -4.13
CA MET A 129 17.23 -10.65 -2.85
C MET A 129 17.81 -9.24 -2.77
N VAL A 130 17.57 -8.57 -1.65
CA VAL A 130 18.06 -7.21 -1.43
C VAL A 130 18.55 -7.02 0.00
N VAL A 131 19.67 -6.31 0.14
CA VAL A 131 20.08 -5.70 1.40
C VAL A 131 19.57 -4.26 1.41
N VAL A 132 18.74 -3.94 2.40
CA VAL A 132 18.17 -2.60 2.59
C VAL A 132 18.80 -1.98 3.80
N THR A 133 19.33 -0.77 3.66
CA THR A 133 19.89 -0.01 4.77
C THR A 133 19.19 1.32 4.93
N ARG A 134 19.05 1.79 6.18
CA ARG A 134 18.56 3.12 6.54
C ARG A 134 19.71 3.93 7.09
N THR A 135 20.09 4.98 6.39
CA THR A 135 21.12 5.92 6.83
C THR A 135 20.46 7.23 7.28
N PRO A 136 20.61 7.62 8.56
CA PRO A 136 20.18 8.94 9.04
C PRO A 136 21.08 10.04 8.46
N ARG A 137 20.72 11.31 8.68
CA ARG A 137 21.51 12.44 8.17
C ARG A 137 22.91 12.44 8.80
N PRO A 138 23.99 12.69 8.03
CA PRO A 138 25.33 12.88 8.60
C PRO A 138 25.33 13.98 9.67
N GLY A 139 25.89 13.68 10.85
CA GLY A 139 26.02 14.63 11.96
C GLY A 139 24.83 14.73 12.91
N GLU A 140 23.72 14.01 12.68
CA GLU A 140 22.65 13.91 13.69
C GLU A 140 23.04 12.91 14.80
N PRO A 141 22.98 13.30 16.09
CA PRO A 141 23.19 12.36 17.20
C PRO A 141 22.22 11.19 17.07
N GLN A 142 22.75 9.98 17.01
CA GLN A 142 21.97 8.73 16.91
C GLN A 142 21.22 8.41 18.21
N ALA A 143 21.51 9.15 19.28
CA ALA A 143 20.79 9.07 20.52
C ALA A 143 19.38 9.67 20.35
N TYR A 144 18.38 8.88 20.72
CA TYR A 144 16.95 9.21 20.83
C TYR A 144 16.11 8.97 19.57
N ALA A 145 15.53 7.77 19.51
CA ALA A 145 14.40 7.38 18.66
C ALA A 145 13.19 8.34 18.71
N GLY A 146 13.12 9.24 19.70
CA GLY A 146 12.02 10.21 19.88
C GLY A 146 12.17 11.56 19.17
N ARG A 147 13.33 11.88 18.57
CA ARG A 147 13.58 13.19 17.91
C ARG A 147 14.15 13.10 16.49
N MET A 148 14.24 11.91 15.91
CA MET A 148 14.76 11.76 14.55
C MET A 148 13.76 12.31 13.53
N ASN A 149 14.23 13.15 12.60
CA ASN A 149 13.42 13.65 11.50
C ASN A 149 13.42 12.62 10.35
N PRO A 150 12.32 11.88 10.13
CA PRO A 150 12.31 10.78 9.16
C PRO A 150 12.55 11.27 7.73
N LYS A 151 12.22 12.53 7.45
CA LYS A 151 12.43 13.17 6.15
C LYS A 151 13.90 13.33 5.78
N ALA A 152 14.82 13.19 6.74
CA ALA A 152 16.24 13.25 6.50
C ALA A 152 16.86 11.87 6.21
N TRP A 153 16.08 10.80 6.29
CA TRP A 153 16.55 9.45 6.04
C TRP A 153 16.76 9.18 4.56
N THR A 154 17.81 8.41 4.31
CA THR A 154 18.09 7.80 3.02
C THR A 154 18.06 6.29 3.15
N PHE A 155 17.66 5.63 2.08
CA PHE A 155 17.55 4.19 1.97
C PHE A 155 18.43 3.73 0.81
N ASP A 156 19.36 2.84 1.09
CA ASP A 156 20.20 2.22 0.07
C ASP A 156 19.72 0.77 -0.11
N PHE A 157 19.53 0.39 -1.36
CA PHE A 157 19.07 -0.93 -1.80
C PHE A 157 20.20 -1.58 -2.60
N HIS A 158 20.69 -2.71 -2.12
CA HIS A 158 21.70 -3.52 -2.81
C HIS A 158 21.06 -4.83 -3.24
N GLU A 159 20.59 -4.90 -4.48
CA GLU A 159 19.92 -6.07 -5.05
C GLU A 159 20.94 -7.05 -5.64
N PHE A 160 20.83 -8.32 -5.29
CA PHE A 160 21.72 -9.37 -5.75
C PHE A 160 21.14 -9.99 -7.01
N MET A 161 21.80 -9.73 -8.13
CA MET A 161 21.33 -10.18 -9.44
C MET A 161 21.81 -11.61 -9.72
N PRO A 162 21.04 -12.44 -10.47
CA PRO A 162 21.45 -13.80 -10.83
C PRO A 162 22.82 -13.86 -11.55
N GLY A 163 23.14 -12.81 -12.32
CA GLY A 163 24.43 -12.67 -13.01
C GLY A 163 25.65 -12.51 -12.09
N GLY A 164 25.46 -12.34 -10.78
CA GLY A 164 26.53 -12.08 -9.81
C GLY A 164 26.83 -10.60 -9.60
N GLU A 165 26.02 -9.71 -10.18
CA GLU A 165 26.10 -8.26 -9.97
C GLU A 165 25.34 -7.86 -8.71
N ILE A 166 25.76 -6.74 -8.10
CA ILE A 166 25.03 -6.09 -7.02
C ILE A 166 24.56 -4.74 -7.56
N GLU A 167 23.28 -4.64 -7.87
CA GLU A 167 22.68 -3.36 -8.28
C GLU A 167 22.47 -2.48 -7.05
N HIS A 168 22.79 -1.19 -7.19
CA HIS A 168 22.66 -0.22 -6.11
C HIS A 168 21.69 0.89 -6.49
N GLN A 169 20.72 1.13 -5.63
CA GLN A 169 19.81 2.27 -5.73
C GLN A 169 19.74 2.99 -4.39
N LYS A 170 19.75 4.33 -4.44
CA LYS A 170 19.58 5.17 -3.25
C LYS A 170 18.33 6.03 -3.39
N LEU A 171 17.44 5.96 -2.40
CA LEU A 171 16.19 6.73 -2.35
C LEU A 171 16.06 7.48 -1.03
N ARG A 172 15.23 8.53 -1.02
CA ARG A 172 14.93 9.35 0.15
C ARG A 172 13.56 9.05 0.71
N PHE A 173 13.35 9.39 1.97
CA PHE A 173 12.02 9.35 2.57
C PHE A 173 11.04 10.23 1.78
N PRO A 174 9.80 9.77 1.54
CA PRO A 174 8.83 10.52 0.75
C PRO A 174 8.43 11.81 1.48
N THR A 175 8.62 12.96 0.84
CA THR A 175 8.27 14.29 1.41
C THR A 175 7.02 14.89 0.79
N THR A 176 6.56 14.31 -0.32
CA THR A 176 5.44 14.78 -1.10
C THR A 176 4.11 14.60 -0.38
N ARG A 177 3.26 15.64 -0.44
CA ARG A 177 1.91 15.60 0.16
C ARG A 177 0.95 14.79 -0.72
N GLN A 178 -0.18 14.43 -0.13
CA GLN A 178 -1.30 13.81 -0.84
C GLN A 178 -1.66 14.65 -2.09
N HIS A 179 -1.84 13.99 -3.24
CA HIS A 179 -2.14 14.58 -4.56
C HIS A 179 -1.02 15.37 -5.26
N GLN A 180 0.21 15.33 -4.76
CA GLN A 180 1.38 15.83 -5.50
C GLN A 180 2.08 14.67 -6.24
N PRO A 181 2.62 14.91 -7.45
CA PRO A 181 3.40 13.89 -8.15
C PRO A 181 4.61 13.50 -7.31
N ASP A 182 4.98 12.23 -7.35
CA ASP A 182 6.17 11.75 -6.66
C ASP A 182 7.42 12.47 -7.16
N LYS A 183 8.32 12.80 -6.24
CA LYS A 183 9.60 13.42 -6.59
C LYS A 183 10.59 12.35 -7.01
N GLU A 184 11.43 12.69 -7.98
CA GLU A 184 12.54 11.85 -8.38
C GLU A 184 13.50 11.61 -7.19
N GLY A 185 13.97 10.37 -7.05
CA GLY A 185 14.85 9.98 -5.95
C GLY A 185 14.17 9.81 -4.58
N GLU A 186 12.84 9.91 -4.48
CA GLU A 186 12.08 9.54 -3.28
C GLU A 186 11.49 8.12 -3.40
N LEU A 187 11.23 7.47 -2.26
CA LEU A 187 10.45 6.24 -2.24
C LEU A 187 9.04 6.49 -2.81
N ARG A 188 8.59 5.60 -3.67
CA ARG A 188 7.28 5.68 -4.32
C ARG A 188 6.37 4.57 -3.83
N GLU A 189 5.14 4.89 -3.49
CA GLU A 189 4.13 3.88 -3.14
C GLU A 189 3.97 2.87 -4.28
N ASN A 190 3.47 1.68 -3.97
CA ASN A 190 3.27 0.62 -4.95
C ASN A 190 4.56 0.11 -5.63
N THR A 191 5.70 0.23 -4.96
CA THR A 191 6.99 -0.36 -5.40
C THR A 191 7.52 -1.30 -4.34
N TRP A 192 8.33 -2.29 -4.74
CA TRP A 192 8.99 -3.18 -3.78
C TRP A 192 9.96 -2.41 -2.88
N GLN A 193 10.63 -1.36 -3.39
CA GLN A 193 11.56 -0.53 -2.62
C GLN A 193 10.85 0.15 -1.45
N TYR A 194 9.64 0.69 -1.68
CA TYR A 194 8.86 1.31 -0.61
C TYR A 194 8.47 0.28 0.45
N GLN A 195 7.96 -0.88 0.05
CA GLN A 195 7.59 -1.94 1.00
C GLN A 195 8.79 -2.47 1.77
N ALA A 196 9.93 -2.65 1.11
CA ALA A 196 11.18 -3.07 1.71
C ALA A 196 11.74 -2.01 2.69
N ALA A 197 11.67 -0.73 2.34
CA ALA A 197 12.10 0.36 3.24
C ALA A 197 11.27 0.43 4.53
N LEU A 198 9.97 0.07 4.49
CA LEU A 198 9.15 0.01 5.71
C LEU A 198 9.70 -0.99 6.74
N SER A 199 10.41 -2.04 6.30
CA SER A 199 11.00 -3.04 7.21
C SER A 199 12.18 -2.53 8.04
N VAL A 200 12.84 -1.45 7.59
CA VAL A 200 13.94 -0.78 8.29
C VAL A 200 13.50 0.52 8.96
N ILE A 201 12.22 0.90 8.84
CA ILE A 201 11.66 2.07 9.53
C ILE A 201 11.13 1.64 10.91
N PRO A 202 11.42 2.38 12.00
CA PRO A 202 10.88 2.05 13.31
C PRO A 202 9.36 2.13 13.32
N THR A 203 8.72 1.27 14.11
CA THR A 203 7.27 1.26 14.29
C THR A 203 6.75 2.61 14.77
N GLY A 204 5.68 3.11 14.14
CA GLY A 204 5.06 4.40 14.48
C GLY A 204 5.58 5.61 13.69
N ILE A 205 6.62 5.44 12.86
CA ILE A 205 7.25 6.51 12.07
C ILE A 205 7.00 6.33 10.55
N SER A 206 6.19 5.33 10.17
CA SER A 206 5.90 5.02 8.77
C SER A 206 5.31 6.22 8.02
N PRO A 207 5.68 6.43 6.74
CA PRO A 207 5.05 7.45 5.91
C PRO A 207 3.54 7.28 5.91
N LYS A 208 2.81 8.40 5.94
CA LYS A 208 1.35 8.35 5.80
C LYS A 208 1.02 7.87 4.39
N PRO A 209 0.21 6.81 4.23
CA PRO A 209 -0.24 6.37 2.91
C PRO A 209 -0.99 7.52 2.24
N LYS A 210 -0.65 7.83 0.99
CA LYS A 210 -1.25 8.93 0.26
C LYS A 210 -2.69 8.63 -0.13
N PHE A 211 -3.09 7.35 -0.32
CA PHE A 211 -4.42 6.98 -0.84
C PHE A 211 -4.86 7.81 -2.07
N SER A 212 -3.92 8.45 -2.77
CA SER A 212 -4.21 9.41 -3.84
C SER A 212 -4.60 8.72 -5.14
N ASP A 213 -4.25 7.43 -5.22
CA ASP A 213 -4.52 6.46 -6.27
C ASP A 213 -5.61 5.48 -5.83
N ASP A 214 -6.79 6.03 -5.52
CA ASP A 214 -7.93 5.23 -5.07
C ASP A 214 -9.04 5.23 -6.12
N GLY A 215 -9.72 4.09 -6.26
CA GLY A 215 -10.82 3.90 -7.20
C GLY A 215 -11.96 4.89 -6.96
N LEU A 216 -12.10 5.38 -5.73
CA LEU A 216 -13.04 6.42 -5.38
C LEU A 216 -12.80 7.73 -6.15
N ARG A 217 -11.54 8.14 -6.35
CA ARG A 217 -11.22 9.32 -7.15
C ARG A 217 -11.49 9.08 -8.64
N ALA A 218 -11.24 7.87 -9.12
CA ALA A 218 -11.50 7.47 -10.50
C ALA A 218 -13.00 7.45 -10.86
N SER A 219 -13.89 7.29 -9.87
CA SER A 219 -15.34 7.39 -10.09
C SER A 219 -15.74 8.79 -10.63
N GLY A 220 -15.13 9.86 -10.12
CA GLY A 220 -15.41 11.23 -10.54
C GLY A 220 -16.87 11.62 -10.30
N TRP A 221 -17.52 12.18 -11.33
CA TRP A 221 -18.91 12.65 -11.24
C TRP A 221 -19.96 11.54 -11.07
N THR A 222 -19.62 10.28 -11.34
CA THR A 222 -20.60 9.19 -11.27
C THR A 222 -21.02 8.89 -9.84
N LEU A 223 -20.16 9.15 -8.84
CA LEU A 223 -20.49 8.97 -7.42
C LEU A 223 -21.57 9.96 -6.94
N PRO A 224 -21.43 11.30 -7.12
CA PRO A 224 -22.49 12.23 -6.78
C PRO A 224 -23.75 12.04 -7.64
N ALA A 225 -23.62 11.66 -8.93
CA ALA A 225 -24.78 11.38 -9.77
C ALA A 225 -25.57 10.14 -9.30
N THR A 226 -24.87 9.05 -8.94
CA THR A 226 -25.52 7.85 -8.38
C THR A 226 -26.21 8.18 -7.06
N THR A 227 -25.52 8.90 -6.17
CA THR A 227 -26.09 9.32 -4.87
C THR A 227 -27.33 10.20 -5.06
N GLY A 228 -27.27 11.18 -5.97
CA GLY A 228 -28.40 12.05 -6.30
C GLY A 228 -29.59 11.29 -6.88
N ALA A 229 -29.34 10.36 -7.80
CA ALA A 229 -30.38 9.51 -8.37
C ALA A 229 -31.08 8.66 -7.29
N THR A 230 -30.32 8.09 -6.35
CA THR A 230 -30.86 7.34 -5.20
C THR A 230 -31.75 8.21 -4.32
N LEU A 231 -31.31 9.43 -4.00
CA LEU A 231 -32.09 10.35 -3.16
C LEU A 231 -33.40 10.80 -3.85
N ILE A 232 -33.36 11.09 -5.15
CA ILE A 232 -34.56 11.44 -5.93
C ILE A 232 -35.52 10.26 -5.98
N MET A 233 -35.01 9.05 -6.19
CA MET A 233 -35.82 7.82 -6.18
C MET A 233 -36.54 7.64 -4.82
N LEU A 234 -35.81 7.73 -3.71
CA LEU A 234 -36.38 7.64 -2.37
C LEU A 234 -37.44 8.73 -2.12
N GLY A 235 -37.16 9.97 -2.53
CA GLY A 235 -38.10 11.08 -2.42
C GLY A 235 -39.39 10.84 -3.22
N ALA A 236 -39.27 10.35 -4.46
CA ALA A 236 -40.41 10.03 -5.32
C ALA A 236 -41.28 8.90 -4.75
N ILE A 237 -40.66 7.87 -4.16
CA ILE A 237 -41.36 6.78 -3.47
C ILE A 237 -42.14 7.32 -2.26
N CYS A 238 -41.50 8.14 -1.42
CA CYS A 238 -42.14 8.75 -0.25
C CYS A 238 -43.34 9.63 -0.63
N VAL A 239 -43.19 10.51 -1.62
CA VAL A 239 -44.28 11.37 -2.11
C VAL A 239 -45.41 10.55 -2.75
N GLY A 240 -45.08 9.50 -3.50
CA GLY A 240 -46.06 8.56 -4.07
C GLY A 240 -46.86 7.83 -2.99
N ALA A 241 -46.19 7.37 -1.93
CA ALA A 241 -46.84 6.69 -0.80
C ALA A 241 -47.76 7.62 -0.01
N ILE A 242 -47.33 8.86 0.28
CA ILE A 242 -48.11 9.86 1.01
C ILE A 242 -49.34 10.31 0.20
N SER A 243 -49.16 10.59 -1.09
CA SER A 243 -50.28 10.98 -1.97
C SER A 243 -51.28 9.85 -2.19
N GLY A 244 -50.82 8.60 -2.25
CA GLY A 244 -51.69 7.41 -2.29
C GLY A 244 -52.56 7.25 -1.05
N ARG A 245 -52.03 7.53 0.16
CA ARG A 245 -52.79 7.48 1.41
C ARG A 245 -53.85 8.58 1.50
N ARG A 246 -53.54 9.81 1.09
CA ARG A 246 -54.52 10.92 1.07
C ARG A 246 -55.69 10.65 0.12
N ALA A 247 -55.43 10.09 -1.07
CA ALA A 247 -56.48 9.74 -2.03
C ALA A 247 -57.34 8.53 -1.59
N ALA A 248 -56.78 7.62 -0.76
CA ALA A 248 -57.54 6.52 -0.17
C ALA A 248 -58.43 7.01 1.00
N SER A 249 -57.93 7.95 1.82
CA SER A 249 -58.69 8.55 2.92
C SER A 249 -59.87 9.41 2.45
N SER A 250 -59.80 10.03 1.26
CA SER A 250 -60.88 10.83 0.69
C SER A 250 -61.97 10.01 -0.02
N ARG A 251 -61.82 8.68 -0.10
CA ARG A 251 -62.81 7.76 -0.70
C ARG A 251 -63.67 7.02 0.32
N VAL A 252 -63.46 7.25 1.62
CA VAL A 252 -64.36 6.72 2.64
C VAL A 252 -65.67 7.52 2.56
N PRO A 253 -66.80 6.91 2.18
CA PRO A 253 -68.07 7.63 2.15
C PRO A 253 -68.47 7.99 3.58
N THR A 254 -68.72 9.27 3.83
CA THR A 254 -69.34 9.73 5.07
C THR A 254 -70.80 9.28 5.05
N THR A 255 -71.07 8.03 5.44
CA THR A 255 -72.43 7.60 5.81
C THR A 255 -72.76 8.22 7.16
N THR A 256 -73.19 9.49 7.15
CA THR A 256 -73.91 10.04 8.28
C THR A 256 -75.38 9.62 8.14
N SER A 257 -75.70 8.58 8.89
CA SER A 257 -77.04 8.09 9.22
C SER A 257 -77.95 9.25 9.63
N ARG A 258 -79.12 9.35 8.97
CA ARG A 258 -80.26 10.17 9.41
C ARG A 258 -81.24 9.24 10.12
N ALA A 259 -81.34 9.40 11.43
CA ALA A 259 -82.37 8.89 12.34
C ALA A 259 -82.40 9.93 13.47
N ASP A 260 -83.50 10.57 13.85
CA ASP A 260 -84.92 10.44 13.57
C ASP A 260 -85.54 11.84 13.38
#